data_AF-A0A496ND21-F1
#
_entry.id   AF-A0A496ND21-F1
#
_cell.length_a   1.000
_cell.length_b   1.000
_cell.length_c   1.000
_cell.angle_alpha   90.00
_cell.angle_beta   90.00
_cell.angle_gamma   90.00
#
_symmetry.space_group_name_H-M   'P 1'
#
loop_
_entity.id
_entity.type
_entity.pdbx_description
1 polymer ?
#
loop_
_entity_poly.entity_id
_entity_poly.type
_entity_poly.pdbx_seq_one_letter_code
_entity_poly.pdbx_strand_id
1 'polypeptide(L)'
;MSDNKDNLENKLADAKALAQDLLNKRKAVVVSEENVVEVAKTRSIKDMILWLIAILALISSTLISQYLPKYWLPASNPWTQIAITLLLVVLAGVCLAFTHQGRAFRVLLKDAGIELRRVTWPGKDETIRYTWQVIVVMVIVGIFIWLIDTLFNQLFGLILN
;
A
#
# COMPACT_ATOMS: atom_id res chain seq x y z
N MET A 1 16.10 -31.52 -57.73
CA MET A 1 17.11 -30.93 -56.80
C MET A 1 16.82 -29.45 -56.46
N SER A 2 16.05 -28.69 -57.27
CA SER A 2 15.68 -27.29 -56.95
C SER A 2 14.57 -27.17 -55.92
N ASP A 3 13.57 -28.07 -55.97
CA ASP A 3 12.37 -28.04 -55.11
C ASP A 3 12.68 -28.03 -53.59
N ASN A 4 13.79 -28.67 -53.20
CA ASN A 4 14.22 -28.70 -51.80
C ASN A 4 14.94 -27.40 -51.37
N LYS A 5 15.57 -26.68 -52.30
CA LYS A 5 16.21 -25.39 -52.00
C LYS A 5 15.15 -24.32 -51.75
N ASP A 6 14.11 -24.31 -52.57
CA ASP A 6 13.02 -23.34 -52.47
C ASP A 6 12.24 -23.51 -51.15
N ASN A 7 12.08 -24.75 -50.65
CA ASN A 7 11.50 -25.05 -49.35
C ASN A 7 12.40 -24.58 -48.18
N LEU A 8 13.71 -24.74 -48.30
CA LEU A 8 14.67 -24.26 -47.30
C LEU A 8 14.73 -22.74 -47.22
N GLU A 9 14.61 -22.03 -48.34
CA GLU A 9 14.57 -20.56 -48.37
C GLU A 9 13.29 -20.02 -47.71
N ASN A 10 12.13 -20.62 -47.96
CA ASN A 10 10.89 -20.27 -47.27
C ASN A 10 10.98 -20.54 -45.77
N LYS A 11 11.50 -21.70 -45.35
CA LYS A 11 11.71 -22.00 -43.93
C LYS A 11 12.72 -21.06 -43.26
N LEU A 12 13.75 -20.63 -43.99
CA LEU A 12 14.74 -19.66 -43.51
C LEU A 12 14.11 -18.26 -43.38
N ALA A 13 13.25 -17.87 -44.33
CA ALA A 13 12.51 -16.61 -44.29
C ALA A 13 11.53 -16.59 -43.11
N ASP A 14 10.78 -17.67 -42.90
CA ASP A 14 9.86 -17.83 -41.76
C ASP A 14 10.61 -17.80 -40.43
N ALA A 15 11.74 -18.51 -40.33
CA ALA A 15 12.58 -18.51 -39.13
C ALA A 15 13.17 -17.13 -38.83
N LYS A 16 13.59 -16.37 -39.86
CA LYS A 16 14.07 -14.99 -39.70
C LYS A 16 12.96 -14.04 -39.29
N ALA A 17 11.76 -14.18 -39.84
CA ALA A 17 10.60 -13.39 -39.47
C ALA A 17 10.18 -13.65 -38.01
N LEU A 18 10.16 -14.92 -37.60
CA LEU A 18 9.91 -15.35 -36.22
C LEU A 18 11.00 -14.79 -35.30
N ALA A 19 12.28 -14.92 -35.64
CA ALA A 19 13.37 -14.37 -34.85
C ALA A 19 13.24 -12.85 -34.68
N GLN A 20 12.91 -12.13 -35.75
CA GLN A 20 12.75 -10.68 -35.74
C GLN A 20 11.56 -10.23 -34.87
N ASP A 21 10.43 -10.95 -34.93
CA ASP A 21 9.28 -10.70 -34.06
C ASP A 21 9.64 -10.92 -32.59
N LEU A 22 10.41 -11.96 -32.30
CA LEU A 22 10.85 -12.31 -30.95
C LEU A 22 11.85 -11.29 -30.41
N LEU A 23 12.73 -10.77 -31.27
CA LEU A 23 13.62 -9.66 -30.91
C LEU A 23 12.84 -8.38 -30.66
N ASN A 24 11.83 -8.06 -31.49
CA ASN A 24 10.99 -6.89 -31.29
C ASN A 24 10.17 -7.00 -30.00
N LYS A 25 9.59 -8.16 -29.73
CA LYS A 25 8.84 -8.47 -28.50
C LYS A 25 9.74 -8.40 -27.27
N ARG A 26 10.95 -8.95 -27.34
CA ARG A 26 11.94 -8.87 -26.25
C ARG A 26 12.39 -7.43 -26.02
N LYS A 27 12.64 -6.65 -27.09
CA LYS A 27 12.96 -5.22 -27.01
C LYS A 27 11.83 -4.42 -26.35
N ALA A 28 10.57 -4.68 -26.70
CA ALA A 28 9.42 -4.02 -26.11
C ALA A 28 9.27 -4.29 -24.60
N VAL A 29 9.54 -5.52 -24.14
CA VAL A 29 9.51 -5.87 -22.71
C VAL A 29 10.63 -5.17 -21.94
N VAL A 30 11.86 -5.19 -22.46
CA VAL A 30 13.01 -4.55 -21.79
C VAL A 30 12.83 -3.04 -21.65
N VAL A 31 12.30 -2.38 -22.69
CA VAL A 31 12.00 -0.94 -22.63
C VAL A 31 10.95 -0.65 -21.55
N SER A 32 9.90 -1.47 -21.41
CA SER A 32 8.89 -1.26 -20.37
C SER A 32 9.46 -1.42 -18.96
N GLU A 33 10.37 -2.37 -18.73
CA GLU A 33 11.02 -2.58 -17.43
C GLU A 33 12.01 -1.46 -17.08
N GLU A 34 12.82 -1.02 -18.04
CA GLU A 34 13.75 0.10 -17.84
C GLU A 34 13.02 1.39 -17.47
N ASN A 35 11.90 1.69 -18.15
CA ASN A 35 11.08 2.85 -17.83
C ASN A 35 10.47 2.81 -16.42
N VAL A 36 10.00 1.64 -15.92
CA VAL A 36 9.50 1.56 -14.52
C VAL A 36 10.63 1.68 -13.50
N VAL A 37 11.83 1.18 -13.81
CA VAL A 37 13.01 1.32 -12.94
C VAL A 37 13.53 2.76 -12.94
N GLU A 38 13.53 3.45 -14.08
CA GLU A 38 13.93 4.87 -14.18
C GLU A 38 12.93 5.82 -13.49
N VAL A 39 11.64 5.53 -13.59
CA VAL A 39 10.57 6.23 -12.85
C VAL A 39 10.78 6.08 -11.33
N ALA A 40 11.27 4.92 -10.87
CA ALA A 40 11.58 4.69 -9.46
C ALA A 40 12.88 5.39 -8.99
N LYS A 41 13.87 5.57 -9.88
CA LYS A 41 15.17 6.15 -9.53
C LYS A 41 15.20 7.68 -9.59
N THR A 42 14.25 8.32 -10.28
CA THR A 42 14.21 9.78 -10.42
C THR A 42 13.72 10.44 -9.13
N ARG A 43 14.64 10.86 -8.27
CA ARG A 43 14.35 11.72 -7.12
C ARG A 43 14.17 13.16 -7.60
N SER A 44 12.95 13.52 -8.01
CA SER A 44 12.63 14.89 -8.40
C SER A 44 12.65 15.82 -7.18
N ILE A 45 13.34 16.96 -7.28
CA ILE A 45 13.38 17.98 -6.22
C ILE A 45 11.96 18.48 -5.88
N LYS A 46 11.08 18.52 -6.89
CA LYS A 46 9.66 18.90 -6.71
C LYS A 46 8.92 17.90 -5.82
N ASP A 47 9.23 16.61 -5.93
CA ASP A 47 8.64 15.57 -5.08
C ASP A 47 9.14 15.69 -3.63
N MET A 48 10.41 16.06 -3.44
CA MET A 48 10.96 16.30 -2.11
C MET A 48 10.27 17.49 -1.41
N ILE A 49 9.95 18.56 -2.17
CA ILE A 49 9.20 19.70 -1.65
C ILE A 49 7.76 19.29 -1.28
N LEU A 50 7.07 18.55 -2.15
CA LEU A 50 5.72 18.07 -1.89
C LEU A 50 5.66 17.15 -0.65
N TRP A 51 6.67 16.30 -0.47
CA TRP A 51 6.80 15.46 0.73
C TRP A 51 7.03 16.27 2.00
N LEU A 52 7.90 17.29 1.95
CA LEU A 52 8.11 18.17 3.10
C LEU A 52 6.84 18.92 3.49
N ILE A 53 6.09 19.44 2.51
CA ILE A 53 4.81 20.10 2.74
C ILE A 53 3.80 19.13 3.37
N ALA A 54 3.73 17.89 2.87
CA ALA A 54 2.82 16.88 3.40
C ALA A 54 3.16 16.49 4.85
N ILE A 55 4.45 16.26 5.17
CA ILE A 55 4.90 15.95 6.53
C ILE A 55 4.58 17.12 7.47
N LEU A 56 4.89 18.35 7.06
CA LEU A 56 4.63 19.54 7.85
C LEU A 56 3.13 19.73 8.10
N ALA A 57 2.29 19.47 7.10
CA ALA A 57 0.83 19.49 7.24
C ALA A 57 0.31 18.42 8.20
N LEU A 58 0.86 17.20 8.19
CA LEU A 58 0.48 16.13 9.12
C LEU A 58 0.91 16.42 10.57
N ILE A 59 2.13 16.93 10.75
CA ILE A 59 2.60 17.37 12.08
C ILE A 59 1.69 18.47 12.61
N SER A 60 1.41 19.48 11.77
CA SER A 60 0.50 20.57 12.11
C SER A 60 -0.91 20.04 12.45
N SER A 61 -1.37 19.00 11.74
CA SER A 61 -2.66 18.34 12.00
C SER A 61 -2.77 17.79 13.44
N THR A 62 -1.72 17.14 13.94
CA THR A 62 -1.71 16.60 15.32
C THR A 62 -1.62 17.69 16.40
N LEU A 63 -0.99 18.82 16.08
CA LEU A 63 -0.78 19.92 17.02
C LEU A 63 -2.02 20.80 17.21
N ILE A 64 -2.98 20.77 16.28
CA ILE A 64 -4.22 21.58 16.34
C ILE A 64 -4.98 21.38 17.65
N SER A 65 -5.17 20.13 18.07
CA SER A 65 -5.97 19.83 19.26
C SER A 65 -5.37 20.43 20.53
N GLN A 66 -4.05 20.53 20.62
CA GLN A 66 -3.35 21.04 21.81
C GLN A 66 -3.12 22.55 21.76
N TYR A 67 -2.74 23.10 20.61
CA TYR A 67 -2.25 24.48 20.50
C TYR A 67 -3.30 25.48 19.97
N LEU A 68 -4.21 25.06 19.10
CA LEU A 68 -5.10 25.98 18.39
C LEU A 68 -6.11 26.72 19.30
N PRO A 69 -6.69 26.10 20.35
CA PRO A 69 -7.55 26.80 21.32
C PRO A 69 -6.86 27.91 22.09
N LYS A 70 -5.52 27.86 22.22
CA LYS A 70 -4.73 28.85 22.97
C LYS A 70 -4.52 30.15 22.18
N TYR A 71 -4.46 30.07 20.85
CA TYR A 71 -4.16 31.21 19.98
C TYR A 71 -5.38 31.75 19.22
N TRP A 72 -6.44 30.94 19.04
CA TRP A 72 -7.61 31.31 18.24
C TRP A 72 -8.92 30.94 18.96
N LEU A 73 -9.67 31.95 19.44
CA LEU A 73 -10.90 31.79 20.22
C LEU A 73 -11.99 30.92 19.53
N PRO A 74 -12.33 31.14 18.24
CA PRO A 74 -13.21 30.24 17.48
C PRO A 74 -12.78 28.76 17.39
N ALA A 75 -11.52 28.43 17.66
CA ALA A 75 -11.01 27.07 17.65
C ALA A 75 -11.19 26.33 18.98
N SER A 76 -11.75 27.00 19.99
CA SER A 76 -12.23 26.33 21.20
C SER A 76 -13.38 25.36 20.91
N ASN A 77 -14.14 25.59 19.85
CA ASN A 77 -15.22 24.70 19.44
C ASN A 77 -14.66 23.39 18.86
N PRO A 78 -15.06 22.20 19.37
CA PRO A 78 -14.59 20.91 18.84
C PRO A 78 -14.84 20.74 17.32
N TRP A 79 -15.94 21.29 16.80
CA TRP A 79 -16.30 21.16 15.39
C TRP A 79 -15.35 21.90 14.45
N THR A 80 -14.83 23.07 14.86
CA THR A 80 -13.88 23.82 14.04
C THR A 80 -12.51 23.15 14.03
N GLN A 81 -12.09 22.52 15.13
CA GLN A 81 -10.87 21.71 15.17
C GLN A 81 -10.94 20.52 14.21
N ILE A 82 -12.03 19.75 14.28
CA ILE A 82 -12.24 18.59 13.38
C ILE A 82 -12.21 19.04 11.92
N ALA A 83 -12.86 20.16 11.58
CA ALA A 83 -12.88 20.68 10.23
C ALA A 83 -11.47 21.06 9.71
N ILE A 84 -10.67 21.77 10.51
CA ILE A 84 -9.31 22.18 10.14
C ILE A 84 -8.37 20.97 10.04
N THR A 85 -8.43 20.05 11.00
CA THR A 85 -7.66 18.80 10.98
C THR A 85 -7.97 18.00 9.72
N LEU A 86 -9.25 17.82 9.39
CA LEU A 86 -9.67 17.10 8.19
C LEU A 86 -9.18 17.81 6.92
N LEU A 87 -9.28 19.13 6.85
CA LEU A 87 -8.78 19.92 5.71
C LEU A 87 -7.28 19.69 5.47
N LEU A 88 -6.45 19.72 6.52
CA LEU A 88 -5.01 19.51 6.40
C LEU A 88 -4.66 18.07 6.03
N VAL A 89 -5.39 17.09 6.56
CA VAL A 89 -5.22 15.68 6.17
C VAL A 89 -5.56 15.48 4.69
N VAL A 90 -6.66 16.06 4.23
CA VAL A 90 -7.04 16.03 2.80
C VAL A 90 -5.98 16.71 1.95
N LEU A 91 -5.50 17.89 2.35
CA LEU A 91 -4.46 18.63 1.63
C LEU A 91 -3.16 17.81 1.54
N ALA A 92 -2.72 17.21 2.65
CA ALA A 92 -1.56 16.32 2.66
C ALA A 92 -1.75 15.12 1.71
N GLY A 93 -2.92 14.48 1.76
CA GLY A 93 -3.27 13.39 0.85
C GLY A 93 -3.25 13.79 -0.62
N VAL A 94 -3.75 14.99 -0.94
CA VAL A 94 -3.73 15.54 -2.30
C VAL A 94 -2.29 15.85 -2.76
N CYS A 95 -1.47 16.48 -1.92
CA CYS A 95 -0.05 16.74 -2.21
C CYS A 95 0.71 15.44 -2.49
N LEU A 96 0.49 14.40 -1.68
CA LEU A 96 1.10 13.08 -1.88
C LEU A 96 0.58 12.40 -3.16
N ALA A 97 -0.72 12.54 -3.47
CA ALA A 97 -1.30 11.97 -4.69
C ALA A 97 -0.76 12.62 -5.98
N PHE A 98 -0.38 13.89 -5.94
CA PHE A 98 0.23 14.61 -7.07
C PHE A 98 1.75 14.38 -7.20
N THR A 99 2.39 13.76 -6.20
CA THR A 99 3.81 13.40 -6.25
C THR A 99 4.04 12.35 -7.34
N HIS A 100 5.21 12.33 -7.99
CA HIS A 100 5.54 11.34 -9.03
C HIS A 100 5.36 9.89 -8.52
N GLN A 101 5.75 9.64 -7.27
CA GLN A 101 5.55 8.38 -6.56
C GLN A 101 4.06 8.01 -6.40
N GLY A 102 3.17 9.00 -6.24
CA GLY A 102 1.73 8.80 -6.14
C GLY A 102 1.10 8.26 -7.43
N ARG A 103 1.64 8.66 -8.60
CA ARG A 103 1.21 8.09 -9.90
C ARG A 103 1.65 6.64 -10.05
N ALA A 104 2.90 6.32 -9.69
CA ALA A 104 3.40 4.95 -9.68
C ALA A 104 2.55 4.05 -8.76
N PHE A 105 2.20 4.54 -7.57
CA PHE A 105 1.32 3.84 -6.64
C PHE A 105 -0.07 3.53 -7.23
N ARG A 106 -0.67 4.47 -8.00
CA ARG A 106 -1.96 4.22 -8.68
C ARG A 106 -1.88 3.10 -9.72
N VAL A 107 -0.75 2.99 -10.43
CA VAL A 107 -0.52 1.88 -11.37
C VAL A 107 -0.42 0.57 -10.61
N LEU A 108 0.38 0.53 -9.53
CA LEU A 108 0.51 -0.65 -8.67
C LEU A 108 -0.83 -1.09 -8.05
N LEU A 109 -1.69 -0.16 -7.64
CA LEU A 109 -3.03 -0.47 -7.13
C LEU A 109 -3.92 -1.10 -8.20
N LYS A 110 -3.84 -0.63 -9.44
CA LYS A 110 -4.58 -1.19 -10.57
C LYS A 110 -4.11 -2.62 -10.85
N ASP A 111 -2.81 -2.85 -10.86
CA ASP A 111 -2.21 -4.16 -11.09
C ASP A 111 -2.52 -5.12 -9.94
N ALA A 112 -2.45 -4.65 -8.68
CA ALA A 112 -2.86 -5.40 -7.50
C ALA A 112 -4.35 -5.80 -7.56
N GLY A 113 -5.23 -4.95 -8.09
CA GLY A 113 -6.64 -5.27 -8.29
C GLY A 113 -6.87 -6.36 -9.35
N ILE A 114 -6.03 -6.42 -10.39
CA ILE A 114 -6.07 -7.50 -11.40
C ILE A 114 -5.63 -8.82 -10.76
N GLU A 115 -4.57 -8.79 -9.95
CA GLU A 115 -4.07 -9.97 -9.24
C GLU A 115 -5.05 -10.45 -8.17
N LEU A 116 -5.71 -9.53 -7.46
CA LEU A 116 -6.73 -9.86 -6.45
C LEU A 116 -7.90 -10.67 -7.02
N ARG A 117 -8.24 -10.48 -8.31
CA ARG A 117 -9.27 -11.27 -8.99
C ARG A 117 -8.82 -12.71 -9.27
N ARG A 118 -7.52 -12.97 -9.28
CA ARG A 118 -6.95 -14.31 -9.42
C ARG A 118 -6.87 -15.04 -8.08
N VAL A 119 -6.98 -14.32 -6.97
CA VAL A 119 -7.02 -14.91 -5.63
C VAL A 119 -8.37 -15.60 -5.46
N THR A 120 -8.32 -16.93 -5.38
CA THR A 120 -9.47 -17.76 -5.02
C THR A 120 -9.72 -17.60 -3.53
N TRP A 121 -10.71 -16.78 -3.18
CA TRP A 121 -11.09 -16.59 -1.79
C TRP A 121 -11.69 -17.89 -1.20
N PRO A 122 -11.31 -18.23 0.05
CA PRO A 122 -11.87 -19.38 0.73
C PRO A 122 -13.39 -19.25 0.85
N GLY A 123 -14.07 -20.39 0.87
CA GLY A 123 -15.52 -20.44 1.03
C GLY A 123 -15.97 -19.82 2.36
N LYS A 124 -17.24 -19.42 2.44
CA LYS A 124 -17.84 -18.90 3.69
C LYS A 124 -17.70 -19.93 4.84
N ASP A 125 -17.86 -21.20 4.53
CA ASP A 125 -17.80 -22.29 5.50
C ASP A 125 -16.38 -22.50 6.05
N GLU A 126 -15.37 -22.44 5.18
CA GLU A 126 -13.95 -22.51 5.54
C GLU A 126 -13.55 -21.31 6.41
N THR A 127 -13.99 -20.11 6.01
CA THR A 127 -13.71 -18.87 6.73
C THR A 127 -14.28 -18.92 8.15
N ILE A 128 -15.53 -19.37 8.30
CA ILE A 128 -16.19 -19.51 9.60
C ILE A 128 -15.50 -20.60 10.44
N ARG A 129 -15.04 -21.69 9.81
CA ARG A 129 -14.34 -22.77 10.52
C ARG A 129 -13.08 -22.28 11.22
N TYR A 130 -12.25 -21.53 10.51
CA TYR A 130 -11.04 -20.95 11.10
C TYR A 130 -11.35 -19.78 12.06
N THR A 131 -12.32 -18.93 11.74
CA THR A 131 -12.72 -17.81 12.62
C THR A 131 -13.18 -18.30 13.98
N TRP A 132 -14.03 -19.34 14.03
CA TRP A 132 -14.48 -19.91 15.30
C TRP A 132 -13.34 -20.53 16.11
N GLN A 133 -12.40 -21.22 15.46
CA GLN A 133 -11.20 -21.75 16.13
C GLN A 133 -10.40 -20.63 16.79
N VAL A 134 -10.16 -19.52 16.09
CA VAL A 134 -9.44 -18.36 16.63
C VAL A 134 -10.20 -17.73 17.80
N ILE A 135 -11.53 -17.60 17.70
CA ILE A 135 -12.36 -17.07 18.80
C ILE A 135 -12.22 -17.93 20.06
N VAL A 136 -12.27 -19.26 19.93
CA VAL A 136 -12.08 -20.17 21.06
C VAL A 136 -10.72 -19.94 21.71
N VAL A 137 -9.65 -19.84 20.92
CA VAL A 137 -8.29 -19.57 21.45
C VAL A 137 -8.22 -18.20 22.13
N MET A 138 -8.82 -17.16 21.55
CA MET A 138 -8.86 -15.81 22.14
C MET A 138 -9.58 -15.81 23.50
N VAL A 139 -10.67 -16.55 23.65
CA VAL A 139 -11.40 -16.67 24.92
C VAL A 139 -10.53 -17.38 25.97
N ILE A 140 -9.86 -18.48 25.60
CA ILE A 140 -8.98 -19.22 26.52
C ILE A 140 -7.84 -18.31 27.00
N VAL A 141 -7.16 -17.61 26.09
CA VAL A 141 -6.07 -16.69 26.43
C VAL A 141 -6.58 -15.51 27.27
N GLY A 142 -7.74 -14.96 26.94
CA GLY A 142 -8.37 -13.88 27.71
C GLY A 142 -8.68 -14.29 29.15
N ILE A 143 -9.24 -15.49 29.36
CA ILE A 143 -9.51 -16.03 30.69
C ILE A 143 -8.19 -16.28 31.44
N PHE A 144 -7.17 -16.82 30.77
CA PHE A 144 -5.86 -17.07 31.37
C PHE A 144 -5.20 -15.78 31.86
N ILE A 145 -5.19 -14.73 31.03
CA ILE A 145 -4.68 -13.41 31.38
C ILE A 145 -5.47 -12.83 32.55
N TRP A 146 -6.82 -12.84 32.47
CA TRP A 146 -7.68 -12.36 33.54
C TRP A 146 -7.43 -13.05 34.89
N LEU A 147 -7.18 -14.36 34.88
CA LEU A 147 -6.85 -15.11 36.09
C LEU A 147 -5.51 -14.64 36.68
N ILE A 148 -4.48 -14.49 35.83
CA ILE A 148 -3.17 -14.00 36.26
C ILE A 148 -3.25 -12.57 36.80
N ASP A 149 -3.95 -11.68 36.09
CA ASP A 149 -4.13 -10.29 36.53
C ASP A 149 -4.82 -10.23 37.90
N THR A 150 -5.82 -11.08 38.13
CA THR A 150 -6.53 -11.17 39.42
C THR A 150 -5.61 -11.69 40.52
N LEU A 151 -4.80 -12.72 40.24
CA LEU A 151 -3.82 -13.26 41.18
C LEU A 151 -2.75 -12.23 41.54
N PHE A 152 -2.22 -11.50 40.55
CA PHE A 152 -1.25 -10.44 40.79
C PHE A 152 -1.86 -9.30 41.59
N ASN A 153 -3.08 -8.89 41.30
CA ASN A 153 -3.77 -7.85 42.08
C ASN A 153 -3.91 -8.25 43.56
N GLN A 154 -4.28 -9.51 43.83
CA GLN A 154 -4.33 -10.03 45.20
C GLN A 154 -2.97 -10.08 45.88
N LEU A 155 -1.93 -10.49 45.15
CA LEU A 155 -0.55 -10.56 45.66
C LEU A 155 -0.01 -9.17 46.01
N PHE A 156 -0.22 -8.17 45.14
CA PHE A 156 0.15 -6.78 45.41
C PHE A 156 -0.64 -6.22 46.60
N GLY A 157 -1.93 -6.55 46.72
CA GLY A 157 -2.75 -6.17 47.87
C GLY A 157 -2.23 -6.73 49.20
N LEU A 158 -1.72 -7.96 49.21
CA LEU A 158 -1.10 -8.57 50.40
C LEU A 158 0.28 -8.00 50.74
N ILE A 159 1.00 -7.46 49.76
CA ILE A 159 2.33 -6.86 49.95
C ILE A 159 2.25 -5.40 50.41
N LEU A 160 1.23 -4.67 49.94
CA LEU A 160 0.99 -3.25 50.26
C LEU A 160 0.21 -3.03 51.57
N ASN A 161 -0.25 -4.11 52.22
CA ASN A 161 -0.95 -4.09 53.50
C ASN A 161 -0.14 -4.81 54.58
#